data_AF-A0A955UBI6-F1
#
_entry.id   AF-A0A955UBI6-F1
#
_cell.length_a   1.000
_cell.length_b   1.000
_cell.length_c   1.000
_cell.angle_alpha   90.00
_cell.angle_beta   90.00
_cell.angle_gamma   90.00
#
_symmetry.space_group_name_H-M   'P 1'
#
loop_
_entity.id
_entity.type
_entity.pdbx_description
1 polymer ?
#
loop_
_entity_poly.entity_id
_entity_poly.type
_entity_poly.pdbx_seq_one_letter_code
_entity_poly.pdbx_strand_id
1 'polypeptide(L)'
;MIRKYDIFIGYSQKDWELALEIVSKLTRAGFNCFLARKCLSAGKKWQDGLREAIKCSEQVLLIMTPNSRDSKWVIFEAGAAWGLEKPIIPALLFVKPDELMDCIREHQTYDIKCESGKMELIEALEKSKYLMGEKEDWPEAS
;
A
#
# COMPACT_ATOMS: atom_id res chain seq x y z
N MET A 1 11.88 5.78 14.39
CA MET A 1 11.98 4.53 13.58
C MET A 1 12.50 4.94 12.21
N ILE A 2 13.47 4.24 11.61
CA ILE A 2 14.00 4.67 10.29
C ILE A 2 12.94 4.36 9.22
N ARG A 3 12.36 5.41 8.64
CA ARG A 3 11.49 5.32 7.47
C ARG A 3 12.36 5.08 6.23
N LYS A 4 11.98 4.11 5.41
CA LYS A 4 12.74 3.74 4.20
C LYS A 4 11.93 3.93 2.94
N TYR A 5 10.60 3.88 3.03
CA TYR A 5 9.69 3.99 1.90
C TYR A 5 8.50 4.86 2.29
N ASP A 6 7.97 5.60 1.33
CA ASP A 6 6.73 6.35 1.52
C ASP A 6 5.56 5.37 1.49
N ILE A 7 5.58 4.42 0.54
CA ILE A 7 4.46 3.52 0.28
C ILE A 7 4.96 2.07 0.12
N PHE A 8 4.41 1.16 0.91
CA PHE A 8 4.42 -0.27 0.59
C PHE A 8 3.26 -0.61 -0.35
N ILE A 9 3.50 -1.39 -1.40
CA ILE A 9 2.48 -1.76 -2.38
C ILE A 9 2.30 -3.29 -2.41
N GLY A 10 1.18 -3.74 -1.87
CA GLY A 10 0.71 -5.13 -1.90
C GLY A 10 -0.22 -5.38 -3.10
N TYR A 11 -0.01 -6.49 -3.81
CA TYR A 11 -0.77 -6.85 -5.01
C TYR A 11 -0.67 -8.36 -5.29
N SER A 12 -1.54 -8.89 -6.14
CA SER A 12 -1.36 -10.25 -6.66
C SER A 12 -0.32 -10.26 -7.76
N GLN A 13 0.59 -11.23 -7.79
CA GLN A 13 1.57 -11.36 -8.88
C GLN A 13 0.93 -11.50 -10.27
N LYS A 14 -0.34 -11.92 -10.34
CA LYS A 14 -1.12 -11.96 -11.59
C LYS A 14 -1.47 -10.56 -12.13
N ASP A 15 -1.40 -9.54 -11.28
CA ASP A 15 -1.71 -8.14 -11.59
C ASP A 15 -0.43 -7.30 -11.71
N TRP A 16 0.68 -7.93 -12.11
CA TRP A 16 2.00 -7.30 -12.19
C TRP A 16 2.02 -6.04 -13.05
N GLU A 17 1.38 -6.06 -14.22
CA GLU A 17 1.35 -4.92 -15.13
C GLU A 17 0.62 -3.72 -14.51
N LEU A 18 -0.52 -3.96 -13.88
CA LEU A 18 -1.28 -2.94 -13.15
C LEU A 18 -0.44 -2.35 -12.00
N ALA A 19 0.23 -3.21 -11.22
CA ALA A 19 1.04 -2.76 -10.10
C ALA A 19 2.23 -1.92 -10.57
N LEU A 20 2.89 -2.30 -11.68
CA LEU A 20 3.94 -1.49 -12.29
C LEU A 20 3.44 -0.14 -12.80
N GLU A 21 2.24 -0.11 -13.39
CA GLU A 21 1.63 1.12 -13.87
C GLU A 21 1.41 2.11 -12.70
N ILE A 22 0.81 1.63 -11.61
CA ILE A 22 0.57 2.42 -10.40
C ILE A 22 1.89 2.89 -9.78
N VAL A 23 2.88 1.99 -9.63
CA VAL A 23 4.23 2.35 -9.14
C VAL A 23 4.84 3.44 -10.01
N SER A 24 4.78 3.31 -11.33
CA SER A 24 5.34 4.31 -12.25
C SER A 24 4.70 5.68 -12.05
N LYS A 25 3.38 5.74 -11.82
CA LYS A 25 2.68 7.01 -11.56
C LYS A 25 3.08 7.59 -10.20
N LEU A 26 3.13 6.78 -9.15
CA LEU A 26 3.56 7.20 -7.81
C LEU A 26 5.01 7.69 -7.81
N THR A 27 5.93 6.99 -8.47
CA THR A 27 7.32 7.44 -8.56
C THR A 27 7.46 8.76 -9.32
N ARG A 28 6.65 8.99 -10.37
CA ARG A 28 6.59 10.29 -11.06
C ARG A 28 6.04 11.41 -10.18
N ALA A 29 5.16 11.09 -9.25
CA ALA A 29 4.67 11.98 -8.19
C ALA A 29 5.66 12.13 -7.01
N GLY A 30 6.88 11.59 -7.12
CA GLY A 30 7.93 11.76 -6.11
C GLY A 30 7.82 10.81 -4.91
N PHE A 31 7.08 9.70 -5.04
CA PHE A 31 7.03 8.67 -4.00
C PHE A 31 8.15 7.64 -4.13
N ASN A 32 8.80 7.34 -3.01
CA ASN A 32 9.67 6.18 -2.88
C ASN A 32 8.84 4.94 -2.49
N CYS A 33 8.65 4.03 -3.44
CA CYS A 33 7.75 2.88 -3.29
C CYS A 33 8.50 1.57 -3.05
N PHE A 34 7.98 0.73 -2.15
CA PHE A 34 8.35 -0.68 -2.05
C PHE A 34 7.27 -1.55 -2.70
N LEU A 35 7.57 -2.13 -3.86
CA LEU A 35 6.67 -3.08 -4.52
C LEU A 35 6.88 -4.49 -3.97
N ALA A 36 5.84 -5.11 -3.42
CA ALA A 36 5.89 -6.45 -2.84
C ALA A 36 6.15 -7.54 -3.90
N ARG A 37 7.42 -7.77 -4.25
CA ARG A 37 7.80 -8.84 -5.18
C ARG A 37 7.90 -10.17 -4.43
N LYS A 38 7.51 -11.27 -5.08
CA LYS A 38 7.84 -12.65 -4.68
C LYS A 38 9.36 -12.95 -4.82
N CYS A 39 10.26 -12.27 -4.11
CA CYS A 39 11.71 -12.54 -4.17
C CYS A 39 12.17 -13.72 -3.28
N LEU A 40 12.04 -14.95 -3.80
CA LEU A 40 12.42 -16.20 -3.12
C LEU A 40 13.93 -16.23 -2.86
N SER A 41 14.37 -15.63 -1.76
CA SER A 41 15.73 -15.85 -1.26
C SER A 41 15.72 -17.05 -0.33
N ALA A 42 16.35 -18.15 -0.76
CA ALA A 42 16.47 -19.36 0.03
C ALA A 42 17.16 -19.06 1.37
N GLY A 43 16.54 -19.46 2.49
CA GLY A 43 17.18 -19.49 3.81
C GLY A 43 16.84 -18.35 4.80
N LYS A 44 16.17 -17.27 4.40
CA LYS A 44 15.59 -16.29 5.34
C LYS A 44 14.09 -16.56 5.53
N LYS A 45 13.58 -16.36 6.75
CA LYS A 45 12.13 -16.29 6.98
C LYS A 45 11.59 -15.10 6.21
N TRP A 46 11.14 -15.39 5.00
CA TRP A 46 10.51 -14.51 4.02
C TRP A 46 9.55 -13.48 4.64
N GLN A 47 8.78 -13.91 5.64
CA GLN A 47 7.80 -13.10 6.37
C GLN A 47 8.43 -11.94 7.14
N ASP A 48 9.67 -12.08 7.62
CA ASP A 48 10.32 -11.05 8.44
C ASP A 48 10.76 -9.85 7.56
N GLY A 49 11.26 -10.12 6.35
CA GLY A 49 11.66 -9.06 5.41
C GLY A 49 10.48 -8.24 4.90
N LEU A 50 9.35 -8.89 4.63
CA LEU A 50 8.14 -8.19 4.20
C LEU A 50 7.52 -7.39 5.35
N ARG A 51 7.44 -7.98 6.55
CA ARG A 51 6.93 -7.27 7.72
C ARG A 51 7.80 -6.06 8.04
N GLU A 52 9.12 -6.18 7.91
CA GLU A 52 10.02 -5.04 8.08
C GLU A 52 9.80 -3.99 6.99
N ALA A 53 9.58 -4.39 5.73
CA ALA A 53 9.24 -3.44 4.67
C ALA A 53 7.95 -2.66 4.99
N ILE A 54 6.89 -3.35 5.43
CA ILE A 54 5.64 -2.70 5.89
C ILE A 54 5.92 -1.75 7.06
N LYS A 55 6.70 -2.19 8.04
CA LYS A 55 7.07 -1.39 9.22
C LYS A 55 7.88 -0.14 8.84
N CYS A 56 8.79 -0.25 7.88
CA CYS A 56 9.61 0.84 7.36
C CYS A 56 8.91 1.72 6.34
N SER A 57 7.67 1.40 5.95
CA SER A 57 6.84 2.25 5.10
C SER A 57 5.96 3.18 5.93
N GLU A 58 5.69 4.39 5.42
CA GLU A 58 4.73 5.31 6.04
C GLU A 58 3.30 4.84 5.85
N GLN A 59 2.98 4.37 4.64
CA GLN A 59 1.63 3.95 4.26
C GLN A 59 1.66 2.62 3.50
N VAL A 60 0.51 1.94 3.45
CA VAL A 60 0.32 0.64 2.78
C VAL A 60 -0.80 0.76 1.75
N LEU A 61 -0.44 0.69 0.47
CA LEU A 61 -1.37 0.60 -0.65
C LEU A 61 -1.62 -0.87 -1.00
N LEU A 62 -2.88 -1.31 -0.96
CA LEU A 62 -3.28 -2.65 -1.37
C LEU A 62 -4.07 -2.58 -2.67
N ILE A 63 -3.53 -3.14 -3.75
CA ILE A 63 -4.23 -3.26 -5.03
C ILE A 63 -5.15 -4.48 -4.96
N MET A 64 -6.45 -4.22 -4.87
CA MET A 64 -7.52 -5.20 -4.70
C MET A 64 -8.23 -5.46 -6.03
N THR A 65 -7.88 -6.60 -6.63
CA THR A 65 -8.48 -7.20 -7.82
C THR A 65 -9.11 -8.54 -7.41
N PRO A 66 -9.90 -9.21 -8.27
CA PRO A 66 -10.32 -10.59 -7.99
C PRO A 66 -9.13 -11.53 -7.70
N ASN A 67 -7.97 -11.29 -8.32
CA ASN A 67 -6.77 -12.10 -8.09
C ASN A 67 -6.11 -11.85 -6.73
N SER A 68 -6.20 -10.64 -6.17
CA SER A 68 -5.61 -10.32 -4.86
C SER A 68 -6.57 -10.53 -3.70
N ARG A 69 -7.88 -10.37 -3.91
CA ARG A 69 -8.92 -10.75 -2.92
C ARG A 69 -8.73 -12.19 -2.43
N ASP A 70 -8.46 -13.11 -3.36
CA ASP A 70 -8.31 -14.54 -3.06
C ASP A 70 -6.84 -14.93 -2.76
N SER A 71 -5.93 -13.94 -2.69
CA SER A 71 -4.51 -14.16 -2.45
C SER A 71 -4.21 -14.22 -0.96
N LYS A 72 -3.82 -15.41 -0.47
CA LYS A 72 -3.28 -15.60 0.89
C LYS A 72 -2.16 -14.62 1.24
N TRP A 73 -1.41 -14.18 0.23
CA TRP A 73 -0.30 -13.27 0.40
C TRP A 73 -0.75 -11.84 0.71
N VAL A 74 -1.70 -11.32 -0.06
CA VAL A 74 -2.24 -9.98 0.16
C VAL A 74 -3.04 -9.92 1.46
N ILE A 75 -3.70 -11.02 1.83
CA ILE A 75 -4.35 -11.16 3.15
C ILE A 75 -3.33 -11.07 4.29
N PHE A 76 -2.18 -11.73 4.17
CA PHE A 76 -1.13 -11.65 5.17
C PHE A 76 -0.56 -10.23 5.28
N GLU A 77 -0.33 -9.55 4.16
CA GLU A 77 0.12 -8.14 4.11
C GLU A 77 -0.87 -7.21 4.79
N ALA A 78 -2.17 -7.34 4.47
CA ALA A 78 -3.24 -6.56 5.08
C ALA A 78 -3.30 -6.76 6.60
N GLY A 79 -3.25 -8.00 7.08
CA GLY A 79 -3.22 -8.30 8.50
C GLY A 79 -1.99 -7.76 9.22
N ALA A 80 -0.81 -7.83 8.58
CA ALA A 80 0.43 -7.28 9.13
C ALA A 80 0.40 -5.75 9.21
N ALA A 81 -0.10 -5.08 8.16
CA ALA A 81 -0.27 -3.63 8.15
C ALA A 81 -1.26 -3.17 9.23
N TRP A 82 -2.39 -3.89 9.35
CA TRP A 82 -3.43 -3.60 10.34
C TRP A 82 -2.89 -3.76 11.77
N GLY A 83 -2.21 -4.87 12.07
CA GLY A 83 -1.61 -5.10 13.38
C GLY A 83 -0.41 -4.20 13.72
N LEU A 84 0.12 -3.46 12.73
CA LEU A 84 1.16 -2.44 12.92
C LEU A 84 0.59 -1.01 12.90
N GLU A 85 -0.74 -0.87 12.88
CA GLU A 85 -1.46 0.40 12.81
C GLU A 85 -0.98 1.30 11.65
N LYS A 86 -0.58 0.67 10.54
CA LYS A 86 -0.20 1.40 9.34
C LYS A 86 -1.45 1.95 8.65
N PRO A 87 -1.41 3.18 8.10
CA PRO A 87 -2.45 3.65 7.20
C PRO A 87 -2.58 2.69 6.00
N ILE A 88 -3.75 2.06 5.85
CA ILE A 88 -4.06 1.15 4.74
C ILE A 88 -4.95 1.88 3.73
N ILE A 89 -4.58 1.80 2.46
CA ILE A 89 -5.29 2.41 1.34
C ILE A 89 -5.66 1.29 0.34
N PRO A 90 -6.91 0.82 0.32
CA PRO A 90 -7.37 -0.13 -0.69
C PRO A 90 -7.66 0.55 -2.03
N ALA A 91 -7.01 0.08 -3.10
CA ALA A 91 -7.26 0.49 -4.48
C ALA A 91 -7.96 -0.63 -5.25
N LEU A 92 -9.21 -0.42 -5.66
CA LEU A 92 -10.11 -1.47 -6.13
C LEU A 92 -10.19 -1.52 -7.66
N LEU A 93 -10.04 -2.70 -8.23
CA LEU A 93 -10.30 -2.99 -9.64
C LEU A 93 -11.19 -4.21 -9.76
N PHE A 94 -12.44 -4.03 -10.18
CA PHE A 94 -13.46 -5.10 -10.27
C PHE A 94 -13.72 -5.84 -8.94
N VAL A 95 -13.48 -5.18 -7.82
CA VAL A 95 -13.81 -5.64 -6.46
C VAL A 95 -14.64 -4.55 -5.79
N LYS A 96 -15.66 -4.94 -5.02
CA LYS A 96 -16.45 -4.00 -4.22
C LYS A 96 -15.94 -3.93 -2.77
N PRO A 97 -16.15 -2.81 -2.06
CA PRO A 97 -15.73 -2.68 -0.66
C PRO A 97 -16.26 -3.79 0.27
N ASP A 98 -17.48 -4.27 0.05
CA ASP A 98 -18.11 -5.34 0.84
C ASP A 98 -17.50 -6.74 0.62
N GLU A 99 -16.66 -6.89 -0.40
CA GLU A 99 -15.89 -8.11 -0.67
C GLU A 99 -14.52 -8.10 0.01
N LEU A 100 -14.14 -7.01 0.69
CA LEU A 100 -12.88 -6.89 1.41
C LEU A 100 -12.97 -7.55 2.80
N MET A 101 -11.80 -7.94 3.32
CA MET A 101 -11.66 -8.37 4.72
C MET A 101 -11.97 -7.22 5.68
N ASP A 102 -12.54 -7.54 6.84
CA ASP A 102 -13.05 -6.54 7.79
C ASP A 102 -11.98 -5.50 8.20
N CYS A 103 -10.74 -5.95 8.41
CA CYS A 103 -9.64 -5.08 8.82
C CYS A 103 -9.26 -3.99 7.79
N ILE A 104 -9.67 -4.13 6.52
CA ILE A 104 -9.45 -3.10 5.50
C ILE A 104 -10.75 -2.54 4.90
N ARG A 105 -11.90 -3.16 5.21
CA ARG A 105 -13.24 -2.77 4.72
C ARG A 105 -13.63 -1.35 5.17
N GLU A 106 -13.22 -0.96 6.38
CA GLU A 106 -13.56 0.33 6.98
C GLU A 106 -12.67 1.49 6.52
N HIS A 107 -11.67 1.21 5.67
CA HIS A 107 -10.77 2.23 5.16
C HIS A 107 -11.33 2.89 3.91
N GLN A 108 -10.96 4.16 3.67
CA GLN A 108 -11.29 4.87 2.43
C GLN A 108 -10.73 4.10 1.22
N THR A 109 -11.60 3.74 0.28
CA THR A 109 -11.24 2.99 -0.93
C THR A 109 -11.19 3.89 -2.16
N TYR A 110 -10.37 3.52 -3.15
CA TYR A 110 -10.28 4.21 -4.43
C TYR A 110 -10.57 3.25 -5.58
N ASP A 111 -11.52 3.57 -6.46
CA ASP A 111 -11.77 2.78 -7.66
C ASP A 111 -10.73 3.16 -8.74
N ILE A 112 -9.95 2.20 -9.22
CA ILE A 112 -8.88 2.42 -10.19
C ILE A 112 -9.17 1.83 -11.58
N LYS A 113 -10.46 1.62 -11.92
CA LYS A 113 -10.90 1.12 -13.25
C LYS A 113 -10.51 2.04 -14.40
N CYS A 114 -10.45 3.35 -14.15
CA CYS A 114 -10.13 4.36 -15.16
C CYS A 114 -9.01 5.29 -14.69
N GLU A 115 -8.44 6.04 -15.63
CA GLU A 115 -7.34 6.97 -15.34
C GLU A 115 -7.70 8.04 -14.31
N SER A 116 -8.94 8.57 -14.33
CA SER A 116 -9.37 9.56 -13.35
C SER A 116 -9.34 8.99 -11.92
N GLY A 117 -9.80 7.76 -11.72
CA GLY A 117 -9.75 7.10 -10.42
C GLY A 117 -8.33 6.81 -9.93
N LYS A 118 -7.41 6.49 -10.85
CA LYS A 118 -5.97 6.37 -10.54
C LYS A 118 -5.38 7.72 -10.11
N MET A 119 -5.80 8.82 -10.74
CA MET A 119 -5.35 10.17 -10.36
C MET A 119 -5.89 10.58 -8.99
N GLU A 120 -7.16 10.30 -8.69
CA GLU A 120 -7.76 10.56 -7.37
C GLU A 120 -7.00 9.83 -6.24
N LEU A 121 -6.61 8.57 -6.48
CA LEU A 121 -5.75 7.82 -5.56
C LEU A 121 -4.40 8.53 -5.33
N ILE A 122 -3.74 8.98 -6.39
CA ILE A 122 -2.43 9.64 -6.30
C ILE A 122 -2.56 10.95 -5.52
N GLU A 123 -3.55 11.79 -5.85
CA GLU A 123 -3.79 13.06 -5.16
C GLU A 123 -4.07 12.85 -3.66
N ALA A 124 -4.80 11.79 -3.31
CA ALA A 124 -5.03 11.45 -1.91
C ALA A 124 -3.75 11.05 -1.18
N LEU A 125 -2.88 10.27 -1.82
CA LEU A 125 -1.58 9.89 -1.27
C LEU A 125 -0.65 11.09 -1.14
N GLU A 126 -0.69 12.05 -2.07
CA GLU A 126 0.09 13.31 -2.01
C GLU A 126 -0.34 14.16 -0.82
N LYS A 127 -1.66 14.33 -0.63
CA LYS A 127 -2.22 15.04 0.53
C LYS A 127 -1.79 14.36 1.84
N SER A 128 -1.87 13.02 1.89
CA SER A 128 -1.43 12.26 3.07
C SER A 128 0.06 12.48 3.35
N LYS A 129 0.93 12.41 2.33
CA LYS A 129 2.37 12.65 2.45
C LYS A 129 2.67 14.07 2.95
N TYR A 130 2.00 15.07 2.40
CA TYR A 130 2.14 16.46 2.85
C TYR A 130 1.78 16.64 4.33
N LEU A 131 0.63 16.11 4.75
CA LEU A 131 0.16 16.21 6.15
C LEU A 131 1.07 15.46 7.14
N MET A 132 1.71 14.37 6.70
CA MET A 132 2.71 13.67 7.51
C MET A 132 4.01 14.48 7.66
N GLY A 133 4.44 15.18 6.60
CA GLY A 133 5.58 16.09 6.65
C GLY A 133 5.37 17.27 7.61
N GLU A 134 4.22 17.94 7.56
CA GLU A 134 3.93 19.06 8.47
C GLU A 134 3.92 18.64 9.95
N LYS A 135 3.46 17.42 10.28
CA LYS A 135 3.51 16.90 11.66
C LYS A 135 4.94 16.70 12.17
N GLU A 136 5.89 16.42 11.30
CA GLU A 136 7.30 16.27 11.68
C GLU A 136 8.00 17.61 11.84
N ASP A 137 7.57 18.63 11.09
CA ASP A 137 8.10 19.99 11.15
C ASP A 137 7.48 20.84 12.28
N TRP A 138 6.44 20.35 12.96
CA TRP A 138 5.85 21.05 14.11
C TRP A 138 6.80 21.00 15.31
N PRO A 139 7.30 22.14 15.83
CA PRO A 139 8.09 22.14 17.05
C PRO A 139 7.19 21.65 18.19
N GLU A 140 7.55 20.52 18.83
CA GLU A 140 6.88 20.06 20.04
C GLU A 140 6.73 21.27 20.98
N ALA A 141 5.49 21.64 21.28
CA ALA A 141 5.21 22.81 22.09
C ALA A 141 5.90 22.64 23.44
N SER A 142 6.84 23.56 23.73
CA SER A 142 7.63 23.65 24.94
C SER A 142 6.81 23.61 26.22
#